data_AF-A0A2S8PIX6-F1
#
_entry.id   AF-A0A2S8PIX6-F1
#
_cell.length_a   1.000
_cell.length_b   1.000
_cell.length_c   1.000
_cell.angle_alpha   90.00
_cell.angle_beta   90.00
_cell.angle_gamma   90.00
#
_symmetry.space_group_name_H-M   'P 1'
#
loop_
_entity.id
_entity.type
_entity.pdbx_description
1 polymer ?
#
loop_
_entity_poly.entity_id
_entity_poly.type
_entity_poly.pdbx_seq_one_letter_code
_entity_poly.pdbx_strand_id
1 'polypeptide(L)'
;MKGLIRVYKVFIAVFAVIVVAAIVIGTRGLNGQENHTYVLPAGYTGWVAVIYNQKGYPELPKEGDAIVNRIPKNGVLKTSSAPTAGGMTFFYADDQGQRTEVGMGMIQGQHMGTDTIPRPDGTKEEKTINAFSVGTEQQYYAHLQEQP
;
A
#
# COMPACT_ATOMS: atom_id res chain seq x y z
N MET A 1 53.29 24.02 5.74
CA MET A 1 52.10 24.14 6.62
C MET A 1 50.90 24.83 5.97
N LYS A 2 51.02 26.06 5.41
CA LYS A 2 49.88 26.79 4.80
C LYS A 2 49.21 26.07 3.61
N GLY A 3 49.98 25.39 2.75
CA GLY A 3 49.44 24.61 1.64
C GLY A 3 48.61 23.39 2.07
N LEU A 4 49.07 22.68 3.11
CA LEU A 4 48.35 21.52 3.67
C LEU A 4 47.00 21.92 4.29
N ILE A 5 46.96 23.06 4.98
CA ILE A 5 45.71 23.64 5.52
C ILE A 5 44.75 24.04 4.40
N ARG A 6 45.26 24.53 3.26
CA ARG A 6 44.45 24.91 2.10
C ARG A 6 43.84 23.68 1.42
N VAL A 7 44.63 22.63 1.23
CA VAL A 7 44.18 21.34 0.67
C VAL A 7 43.14 20.69 1.58
N TYR A 8 43.37 20.69 2.90
CA TYR A 8 42.43 20.14 3.87
C TYR A 8 41.09 20.91 3.90
N LYS A 9 41.11 22.24 3.79
CA LYS A 9 39.88 23.05 3.68
C LYS A 9 39.09 22.75 2.40
N VAL A 10 39.78 22.58 1.27
CA VAL A 10 39.14 22.18 0.01
C VAL A 10 38.55 20.79 0.12
N PHE A 11 39.27 19.84 0.72
CA PHE A 11 38.77 18.49 0.95
C PHE A 11 37.52 18.48 1.84
N ILE A 12 37.50 19.22 2.95
CA ILE A 12 36.31 19.36 3.79
C ILE A 12 35.14 19.97 3.01
N ALA A 13 35.38 21.02 2.23
CA ALA A 13 34.33 21.66 1.45
C ALA A 13 33.71 20.69 0.43
N VAL A 14 34.54 19.92 -0.29
CA VAL A 14 34.08 18.92 -1.25
C VAL A 14 33.34 17.78 -0.54
N PHE A 15 33.86 17.28 0.57
CA PHE A 15 33.19 16.25 1.37
C PHE A 15 31.83 16.71 1.88
N ALA A 16 31.73 17.95 2.39
CA ALA A 16 30.47 18.53 2.85
C ALA A 16 29.44 18.63 1.71
N VAL A 17 29.86 19.02 0.51
CA VAL A 17 28.97 19.06 -0.67
C VAL A 17 28.47 17.67 -1.05
N ILE A 18 29.34 16.65 -1.01
CA ILE A 18 28.96 15.26 -1.29
C ILE A 18 27.95 14.74 -0.25
N VAL A 19 28.17 15.02 1.03
CA VAL A 19 27.24 14.62 2.11
C VAL A 19 25.88 15.30 1.94
N VAL A 20 25.86 16.60 1.63
CA VAL A 20 24.61 17.32 1.37
C VAL A 20 23.88 16.75 0.15
N ALA A 21 24.59 16.45 -0.95
CA ALA A 21 24.00 15.83 -2.12
C ALA A 21 23.41 14.44 -1.82
N ALA A 22 24.10 13.61 -1.03
CA ALA A 22 23.62 12.30 -0.61
C ALA A 22 22.35 12.41 0.26
N ILE A 23 22.27 13.38 1.17
CA ILE A 23 21.08 13.63 2.01
C ILE A 23 19.90 14.07 1.13
N VAL A 24 20.12 14.97 0.16
CA VAL A 24 19.05 15.44 -0.75
C VAL A 24 18.52 14.30 -1.64
N ILE A 25 19.40 13.44 -2.16
CA ILE A 25 19.00 12.29 -2.98
C ILE A 25 18.24 11.26 -2.12
N GLY A 26 18.75 10.94 -0.92
CA GLY A 26 18.11 9.98 -0.01
C GLY A 26 16.73 10.43 0.44
N THR A 27 16.56 11.71 0.80
CA THR A 27 15.25 12.25 1.21
C THR A 27 14.21 12.24 0.09
N ARG A 28 14.61 12.50 -1.17
CA ARG A 28 13.69 12.37 -2.32
C ARG A 28 13.29 10.93 -2.60
N GLY A 29 14.22 9.98 -2.46
CA GLY A 29 13.93 8.56 -2.65
C GLY A 29 12.93 8.01 -1.63
N LEU A 30 13.00 8.48 -0.38
CA LEU A 30 12.07 8.07 0.68
C LEU A 30 10.67 8.67 0.53
N ASN A 31 10.56 9.88 -0.02
CA ASN A 31 9.28 10.58 -0.18
C ASN A 31 8.52 10.22 -1.48
N GLY A 32 9.09 9.39 -2.35
CA GLY A 32 8.51 9.06 -3.66
C GLY A 32 7.59 7.83 -3.67
N GLN A 33 7.41 7.16 -2.53
CA GLN A 33 6.60 5.94 -2.45
C GLN A 33 5.13 6.30 -2.22
N GLU A 34 4.23 5.81 -3.07
CA GLU A 34 2.80 6.12 -2.96
C GLU A 34 2.22 5.43 -1.74
N ASN A 35 1.74 6.18 -0.74
CA ASN A 35 1.10 5.60 0.42
C ASN A 35 -0.31 5.12 0.07
N HIS A 36 -0.74 4.01 0.67
CA HIS A 36 -2.08 3.48 0.48
C HIS A 36 -2.88 3.60 1.77
N THR A 37 -4.08 4.15 1.65
CA THR A 37 -5.06 4.23 2.73
C THR A 37 -6.24 3.33 2.39
N TYR A 38 -6.48 2.31 3.21
CA TYR A 38 -7.61 1.41 3.10
C TYR A 38 -8.72 1.88 4.03
N VAL A 39 -9.86 2.23 3.46
CA VAL A 39 -11.03 2.70 4.21
C VAL A 39 -12.09 1.61 4.16
N LEU A 40 -12.29 0.96 5.29
CA LEU A 40 -13.22 -0.14 5.48
C LEU A 40 -14.54 0.36 6.07
N PRO A 41 -15.67 -0.31 5.80
CA PRO A 41 -16.91 -0.03 6.53
C PRO A 41 -16.72 -0.25 8.03
N ALA A 42 -17.35 0.57 8.87
CA ALA A 42 -17.28 0.43 10.32
C ALA A 42 -17.58 -1.00 10.80
N GLY A 43 -16.66 -1.57 11.59
CA GLY A 43 -16.79 -2.91 12.15
C GLY A 43 -16.58 -4.06 11.16
N TYR A 44 -16.12 -3.78 9.93
CA TYR A 44 -15.86 -4.81 8.93
C TYR A 44 -14.88 -5.87 9.46
N THR A 45 -15.24 -7.14 9.30
CA THR A 45 -14.41 -8.31 9.60
C THR A 45 -14.52 -9.28 8.44
N GLY A 46 -13.39 -9.83 7.97
CA GLY A 46 -13.36 -10.72 6.81
C GLY A 46 -12.22 -10.42 5.84
N TRP A 47 -12.28 -11.10 4.69
CA TRP A 47 -11.29 -10.99 3.63
C TRP A 47 -11.54 -9.79 2.73
N VAL A 48 -10.53 -8.94 2.60
CA VAL A 48 -10.48 -7.88 1.60
C VAL A 48 -9.65 -8.32 0.41
N ALA A 49 -10.12 -8.00 -0.79
CA ALA A 49 -9.38 -8.17 -2.03
C ALA A 49 -9.51 -6.91 -2.90
N VAL A 50 -8.37 -6.35 -3.28
CA VAL A 50 -8.27 -5.29 -4.29
C VAL A 50 -7.76 -5.92 -5.58
N ILE A 51 -8.59 -5.87 -6.62
CA ILE A 51 -8.31 -6.44 -7.94
C ILE A 51 -7.97 -5.29 -8.89
N TYR A 52 -6.73 -5.26 -9.35
CA TYR A 52 -6.17 -4.18 -10.18
C TYR A 52 -6.38 -4.44 -11.68
N ASN A 53 -6.09 -3.41 -12.50
CA ASN A 53 -6.11 -3.47 -13.97
C ASN A 53 -7.45 -3.93 -14.57
N GLN A 54 -8.57 -3.68 -13.89
CA GLN A 54 -9.90 -4.07 -14.33
C GLN A 54 -10.47 -3.02 -15.28
N LYS A 55 -10.54 -3.34 -16.58
CA LYS A 55 -11.09 -2.44 -17.61
C LYS A 55 -12.54 -2.06 -17.30
N GLY A 56 -12.86 -0.78 -17.38
CA GLY A 56 -14.20 -0.25 -17.14
C GLY A 56 -14.55 -0.01 -15.66
N TYR A 57 -13.61 -0.26 -14.74
CA TYR A 57 -13.75 0.12 -13.33
C TYR A 57 -13.09 1.49 -13.07
N PRO A 58 -13.51 2.21 -12.01
CA PRO A 58 -12.90 3.48 -11.64
C PRO A 58 -11.42 3.35 -11.24
N GLU A 59 -10.64 4.40 -11.50
CA GLU A 59 -9.31 4.57 -10.93
C GLU A 59 -9.39 4.87 -9.42
N LEU A 60 -8.35 4.48 -8.69
CA LEU A 60 -8.26 4.80 -7.26
C LEU A 60 -8.05 6.31 -7.07
N PRO A 61 -8.88 6.98 -6.24
CA PRO A 61 -8.71 8.39 -5.96
C PRO A 61 -7.47 8.63 -5.09
N LYS A 62 -6.92 9.84 -5.19
CA LYS A 62 -5.85 10.34 -4.31
C LYS A 62 -6.38 11.38 -3.33
N GLU A 63 -5.98 11.29 -2.08
CA GLU A 63 -6.18 12.31 -1.05
C GLU A 63 -4.79 12.77 -0.56
N GLY A 64 -4.34 13.93 -1.02
CA GLY A 64 -2.95 14.36 -0.83
C GLY A 64 -1.98 13.40 -1.54
N ASP A 65 -1.02 12.87 -0.79
CA ASP A 65 -0.01 11.92 -1.29
C ASP A 65 -0.42 10.45 -1.15
N ALA A 66 -1.65 10.17 -0.68
CA ALA A 66 -2.13 8.81 -0.44
C ALA A 66 -3.17 8.37 -1.48
N ILE A 67 -3.02 7.15 -2.00
CA ILE A 67 -4.02 6.44 -2.79
C ILE A 67 -5.07 5.84 -1.84
N VAL A 68 -6.34 6.15 -2.08
CA VAL A 68 -7.44 5.75 -1.21
C VAL A 68 -8.20 4.56 -1.79
N ASN A 69 -8.12 3.44 -1.09
CA ASN A 69 -8.83 2.20 -1.38
C ASN A 69 -10.10 2.14 -0.51
N ARG A 70 -11.24 2.59 -1.05
CA ARG A 70 -12.54 2.49 -0.36
C ARG A 70 -13.09 1.08 -0.54
N ILE A 71 -13.02 0.28 0.51
CA ILE A 71 -13.42 -1.13 0.48
C ILE A 71 -14.94 -1.22 0.57
N PRO A 72 -15.63 -1.86 -0.39
CA PRO A 72 -17.07 -2.06 -0.29
C PRO A 72 -17.43 -3.07 0.81
N LYS A 73 -18.71 -3.10 1.22
CA LYS A 73 -19.20 -4.02 2.28
C LYS A 73 -18.95 -5.50 2.01
N ASN A 74 -18.79 -5.89 0.75
CA ASN A 74 -18.47 -7.27 0.36
C ASN A 74 -16.97 -7.61 0.42
N GLY A 75 -16.10 -6.66 0.80
CA GLY A 75 -14.65 -6.84 0.86
C GLY A 75 -13.92 -6.77 -0.48
N VAL A 76 -14.61 -6.68 -1.62
CA VAL A 76 -13.99 -6.78 -2.94
C VAL A 76 -14.02 -5.45 -3.67
N LEU A 77 -12.86 -4.82 -3.81
CA LEU A 77 -12.66 -3.61 -4.60
C LEU A 77 -12.07 -4.00 -5.97
N LYS A 78 -12.66 -3.48 -7.05
CA LYS A 78 -12.13 -3.61 -8.42
C LYS A 78 -11.77 -2.22 -8.94
N THR A 79 -10.60 -2.08 -9.53
CA THR A 79 -10.10 -0.80 -10.04
C THR A 79 -9.35 -0.96 -11.36
N SER A 80 -9.36 0.08 -12.20
CA SER A 80 -8.51 0.17 -13.38
C SER A 80 -7.06 0.56 -13.07
N SER A 81 -6.77 1.07 -11.86
CA SER A 81 -5.41 1.44 -11.47
C SER A 81 -4.47 0.24 -11.46
N ALA A 82 -3.19 0.50 -11.78
CA ALA A 82 -2.13 -0.48 -11.63
C ALA A 82 -1.71 -0.59 -10.14
N PRO A 83 -1.21 -1.76 -9.70
CA PRO A 83 -0.68 -1.91 -8.35
C PRO A 83 0.64 -1.13 -8.21
N THR A 84 0.81 -0.47 -7.08
CA THR A 84 2.03 0.28 -6.73
C THR A 84 2.54 -0.19 -5.38
N ALA A 85 3.85 -0.01 -5.15
CA ALA A 85 4.45 -0.28 -3.85
C ALA A 85 4.24 0.93 -2.93
N GLY A 86 4.12 0.68 -1.62
CA GLY A 86 3.79 1.73 -0.68
C GLY A 86 3.62 1.27 0.75
N GLY A 87 3.64 2.23 1.69
CA GLY A 87 3.13 2.02 3.03
C GLY A 87 1.61 1.83 3.00
N MET A 88 1.07 1.13 3.99
CA MET A 88 -0.37 0.89 4.10
C MET A 88 -0.90 1.32 5.45
N THR A 89 -1.99 2.05 5.43
CA THR A 89 -2.73 2.53 6.61
C THR A 89 -4.18 2.09 6.49
N PHE A 90 -4.79 1.71 7.60
CA PHE A 90 -6.11 1.09 7.61
C PHE A 90 -7.03 1.89 8.53
N PHE A 91 -8.24 2.22 8.05
CA PHE A 91 -9.25 2.95 8.80
C PHE A 91 -10.61 2.31 8.63
N TYR A 92 -11.40 2.27 9.70
CA TYR A 92 -12.85 2.15 9.59
C TYR A 92 -13.44 3.52 9.28
N ALA A 93 -14.47 3.57 8.43
CA ALA A 93 -15.29 4.76 8.23
C ALA A 93 -16.75 4.47 8.60
N ASP A 94 -17.35 5.39 9.35
CA ASP A 94 -18.79 5.38 9.61
C ASP A 94 -19.59 5.91 8.40
N ASP A 95 -20.92 5.88 8.50
CA ASP A 95 -21.82 6.36 7.44
C ASP A 95 -21.70 7.88 7.19
N GLN A 96 -21.08 8.63 8.11
CA GLN A 96 -20.78 10.05 7.95
C GLN A 96 -19.38 10.30 7.35
N GLY A 97 -18.60 9.24 7.14
CA GLY A 97 -17.24 9.29 6.61
C GLY A 97 -16.17 9.61 7.64
N GLN A 98 -16.49 9.65 8.94
CA GLN A 98 -15.48 9.80 10.00
C GLN A 98 -14.62 8.56 10.08
N ARG A 99 -13.30 8.75 10.11
CA ARG A 99 -12.32 7.66 10.07
C ARG A 99 -11.75 7.38 11.46
N THR A 100 -11.70 6.09 11.81
CA THR A 100 -11.04 5.57 13.02
C THR A 100 -9.98 4.59 12.60
N GLU A 101 -8.75 4.74 13.09
CA GLU A 101 -7.65 3.87 12.73
C GLU A 101 -7.90 2.41 13.14
N VAL A 102 -7.56 1.48 12.25
CA VAL A 102 -7.57 0.04 12.52
C VAL A 102 -6.21 -0.34 13.08
N GLY A 103 -6.19 -0.90 14.29
CA GLY A 103 -4.94 -1.36 14.89
C GLY A 103 -4.27 -2.45 14.05
N MET A 104 -2.94 -2.37 13.88
CA MET A 104 -2.17 -3.31 13.05
C MET A 104 -2.39 -4.79 13.40
N GLY A 105 -2.67 -5.12 14.67
CA GLY A 105 -2.96 -6.50 15.09
C GLY A 105 -4.25 -7.09 14.51
N MET A 106 -5.08 -6.26 13.86
CA MET A 106 -6.30 -6.68 13.18
C MET A 106 -6.08 -7.03 11.70
N ILE A 107 -4.88 -6.81 11.15
CA ILE A 107 -4.59 -7.09 9.74
C ILE A 107 -3.74 -8.37 9.67
N GLN A 108 -4.26 -9.38 8.98
CA GLN A 108 -3.69 -10.73 8.96
C GLN A 108 -3.61 -11.28 7.52
N GLY A 109 -2.70 -12.23 7.28
CA GLY A 109 -2.67 -12.99 6.02
C GLY A 109 -2.45 -12.15 4.76
N GLN A 110 -1.76 -11.00 4.88
CA GLN A 110 -1.54 -10.12 3.75
C GLN A 110 -0.70 -10.80 2.67
N HIS A 111 -1.18 -10.75 1.43
CA HIS A 111 -0.44 -11.17 0.25
C HIS A 111 -0.78 -10.30 -0.97
N MET A 112 0.24 -10.06 -1.79
CA MET A 112 0.10 -9.48 -3.12
C MET A 112 0.56 -10.52 -4.13
N GLY A 113 -0.22 -10.78 -5.15
CA GLY A 113 0.12 -11.79 -6.15
C GLY A 113 -0.70 -11.69 -7.42
N THR A 114 -0.43 -12.61 -8.33
CA THR A 114 -1.24 -12.82 -9.52
C THR A 114 -2.10 -14.04 -9.29
N ASP A 115 -3.42 -13.86 -9.34
CA ASP A 115 -4.37 -14.96 -9.32
C ASP A 115 -4.82 -15.30 -10.74
N THR A 116 -5.00 -16.59 -11.02
CA THR A 116 -5.37 -17.07 -12.35
C THR A 116 -6.81 -17.51 -12.34
N ILE A 117 -7.69 -16.68 -12.88
CA ILE A 117 -9.12 -16.96 -12.89
C ILE A 117 -9.49 -17.62 -14.24
N PRO A 118 -9.98 -18.87 -14.24
CA PRO A 118 -10.49 -19.50 -15.46
C PRO A 118 -11.76 -18.79 -15.91
N ARG A 119 -11.83 -18.44 -17.20
CA ARG A 119 -13.01 -17.86 -17.81
C ARG A 119 -13.92 -18.96 -18.39
N PRO A 120 -15.23 -18.68 -18.54
CA PRO A 120 -16.18 -19.60 -19.19
C PRO A 120 -15.80 -20.00 -20.63
N ASP A 121 -15.00 -19.18 -21.32
CA ASP A 121 -14.49 -19.45 -22.68
C ASP A 121 -13.23 -20.34 -22.69
N GLY A 122 -12.80 -20.86 -21.53
CA GLY A 122 -11.61 -21.70 -21.39
C GLY A 122 -10.29 -20.92 -21.36
N THR A 123 -10.32 -19.60 -21.53
CA THR A 123 -9.12 -18.76 -21.37
C THR A 123 -8.84 -18.50 -19.90
N LYS A 124 -7.58 -18.17 -19.58
CA LYS A 124 -7.17 -17.81 -18.23
C LYS A 124 -6.95 -16.30 -18.18
N GLU A 125 -7.51 -15.66 -17.17
CA GLU A 125 -7.26 -14.25 -16.88
C GLU A 125 -6.38 -14.15 -15.64
N GLU A 126 -5.16 -13.64 -15.83
CA GLU A 126 -4.30 -13.25 -14.73
C GLU A 126 -4.77 -11.91 -14.15
N LYS A 127 -5.04 -11.89 -12.85
CA LYS A 127 -5.40 -10.68 -12.12
C LYS A 127 -4.38 -10.41 -11.04
N THR A 128 -3.89 -9.18 -11.00
CA THR A 128 -3.09 -8.75 -9.84
C THR A 128 -4.03 -8.42 -8.70
N ILE A 129 -3.82 -9.06 -7.56
CA ILE A 129 -4.67 -8.96 -6.37
C ILE A 129 -3.80 -8.61 -5.17
N ASN A 130 -4.24 -7.63 -4.38
CA ASN A 130 -3.81 -7.43 -3.00
C ASN A 130 -4.91 -7.92 -2.08
N ALA A 131 -4.62 -8.89 -1.22
CA ALA A 131 -5.59 -9.43 -0.30
C ALA A 131 -5.03 -9.53 1.12
N PHE A 132 -5.92 -9.30 2.08
CA PHE A 132 -5.63 -9.34 3.51
C PHE A 132 -6.92 -9.59 4.28
N SER A 133 -6.81 -10.18 5.46
CA SER A 133 -7.92 -10.40 6.36
C SER A 133 -7.95 -9.32 7.44
N VAL A 134 -9.15 -8.89 7.79
CA VAL A 134 -9.41 -7.91 8.86
C VAL A 134 -10.16 -8.63 9.98
N GLY A 135 -9.59 -8.64 11.17
CA GLY A 135 -10.14 -9.35 12.32
C GLY A 135 -9.07 -9.75 13.32
N THR A 136 -9.50 -10.29 14.46
CA THR A 136 -8.59 -10.92 15.43
C THR A 136 -7.95 -12.16 14.81
N GLU A 137 -6.83 -12.61 15.40
CA GLU A 137 -6.16 -13.84 14.96
C GLU A 137 -7.11 -15.07 14.99
N GLN A 138 -7.99 -15.14 15.98
CA GLN A 138 -9.02 -16.20 16.06
C GLN A 138 -9.99 -16.14 14.88
N GLN A 139 -10.45 -14.94 14.51
CA GLN A 139 -11.33 -14.75 13.34
C GLN A 139 -10.61 -15.08 12.04
N TYR A 140 -9.31 -14.76 11.94
CA TYR A 140 -8.49 -15.13 10.80
C TYR A 140 -8.42 -16.65 10.60
N TYR A 141 -8.09 -17.41 11.65
CA TYR A 141 -8.04 -18.88 11.54
C TYR A 141 -9.40 -19.51 11.29
N ALA A 142 -10.48 -18.96 11.84
CA ALA A 142 -11.84 -19.43 11.54
C ALA A 142 -12.14 -19.30 10.04
N HIS A 143 -11.82 -18.17 9.42
CA HIS A 143 -12.05 -17.97 7.99
C HIS A 143 -11.18 -18.87 7.09
N LEU A 144 -10.01 -19.32 7.55
CA LEU A 144 -9.20 -20.29 6.79
C LEU A 144 -9.85 -21.67 6.74
N GLN A 145 -10.62 -22.05 7.76
CA GLN A 145 -11.31 -23.34 7.83
C GLN A 145 -12.60 -23.37 6.99
N GLU A 146 -13.13 -22.19 6.63
CA GLU A 146 -14.33 -22.03 5.81
C GLU A 146 -14.03 -21.91 4.30
N GLN A 147 -12.75 -21.84 3.91
CA GLN A 147 -12.36 -21.91 2.50
C GLN A 147 -12.44 -23.38 2.03
N PRO A 148 -13.23 -23.69 0.98
CA PRO A 148 -13.42 -25.07 0.48
C PRO A 148 -12.17 -25.68 -0.15
#